data_AF-A0A419IY26-F1
#
_entry.id   AF-A0A419IY26-F1
#
_cell.length_a   1.000
_cell.length_b   1.000
_cell.length_c   1.000
_cell.angle_alpha   90.00
_cell.angle_beta   90.00
_cell.angle_gamma   90.00
#
_symmetry.space_group_name_H-M   'P 1'
#
loop_
_entity.id
_entity.type
_entity.pdbx_description
1 polymer ?
#
loop_
_entity_poly.entity_id
_entity_poly.type
_entity_poly.pdbx_seq_one_letter_code
_entity_poly.pdbx_strand_id
1 'polypeptide(L)'
;MYHEINADDFSMVDHFNDYFGTDSWTPIESIEGNLPVEEIRAQMGAADVAVMVAENDGFNLMIPESAATNQKGCVVIAGEDTGAAHLLNASDDVGDRGLLRAQQDPKGILAEAGIAVAV
;
A
#
# COMPACT_ATOMS: atom_id res chain seq x y z
N MET A 1 -23.81 -2.98 -2.51
CA MET A 1 -22.59 -2.48 -3.16
C MET A 1 -21.60 -1.88 -2.15
N TYR A 2 -21.70 -0.63 -1.66
CA TYR A 2 -20.72 -0.12 -0.65
C TYR A 2 -20.69 -0.93 0.66
N HIS A 3 -21.85 -1.33 1.17
CA HIS A 3 -21.94 -2.11 2.42
C HIS A 3 -21.53 -3.58 2.26
N GLU A 4 -21.59 -4.14 1.05
CA GLU A 4 -21.21 -5.55 0.80
C GLU A 4 -19.69 -5.69 0.73
N ILE A 5 -19.00 -4.75 0.06
CA ILE A 5 -17.53 -4.74 -0.03
C ILE A 5 -16.92 -4.65 1.38
N ASN A 6 -17.44 -3.75 2.22
CA ASN A 6 -16.97 -3.59 3.59
C ASN A 6 -17.14 -4.87 4.42
N ALA A 7 -18.27 -5.58 4.31
CA ALA A 7 -18.53 -6.76 5.13
C ALA A 7 -17.58 -7.93 4.81
N ASP A 8 -17.28 -8.13 3.52
CA ASP A 8 -16.34 -9.17 3.08
C ASP A 8 -14.89 -8.83 3.48
N ASP A 9 -14.49 -7.56 3.37
CA ASP A 9 -13.14 -7.10 3.75
C ASP A 9 -12.88 -7.25 5.25
N PHE A 10 -13.82 -6.87 6.12
CA PHE A 10 -13.65 -7.03 7.57
C PHE A 10 -13.54 -8.50 7.98
N SER A 11 -14.31 -9.38 7.33
CA SER A 11 -14.22 -10.81 7.59
C SER A 11 -12.83 -11.38 7.26
N MET A 12 -12.16 -10.82 6.25
CA MET A 12 -10.81 -11.20 5.86
C MET A 12 -9.77 -10.65 6.83
N VAL A 13 -9.89 -9.37 7.22
CA VAL A 13 -9.00 -8.74 8.22
C VAL A 13 -9.04 -9.49 9.55
N ASP A 14 -10.26 -9.80 10.03
CA ASP A 14 -10.45 -10.57 11.25
C ASP A 14 -9.83 -11.97 11.13
N HIS A 15 -10.07 -12.67 10.02
CA HIS A 15 -9.47 -13.98 9.77
C HIS A 15 -7.93 -13.95 9.78
N PHE A 16 -7.32 -12.94 9.16
CA PHE A 16 -5.86 -12.78 9.14
C PHE A 16 -5.31 -12.46 10.52
N ASN A 17 -5.96 -11.56 11.25
CA ASN A 17 -5.56 -11.21 12.61
C ASN A 17 -5.70 -12.38 13.58
N ASP A 18 -6.75 -13.19 13.45
CA ASP A 18 -6.93 -14.41 14.24
C ASP A 18 -5.87 -15.46 13.95
N TYR A 19 -5.46 -15.59 12.68
CA TYR A 19 -4.50 -16.62 12.27
C TYR A 19 -3.04 -16.23 12.57
N PHE A 20 -2.66 -14.98 12.35
CA PHE A 20 -1.27 -14.50 12.46
C PHE A 20 -0.99 -13.66 13.71
N GLY A 21 -2.03 -13.18 14.39
CA GLY A 21 -1.88 -12.34 15.57
C GLY A 21 -1.37 -13.09 16.79
N THR A 22 -0.86 -12.33 17.74
CA THR A 22 -0.45 -12.81 19.06
C THR A 22 -0.96 -11.86 20.14
N ASP A 23 -0.89 -12.26 21.40
CA ASP A 23 -1.29 -11.40 22.53
C ASP A 23 -0.57 -10.03 22.54
N SER A 24 0.58 -9.92 21.88
CA SER A 24 1.39 -8.70 21.81
C SER A 24 1.40 -8.01 20.44
N TRP A 25 0.72 -8.55 19.42
CA TRP A 25 0.81 -8.02 18.06
C TRP A 25 -0.45 -8.27 17.22
N THR A 26 -0.95 -7.22 16.59
CA THR A 26 -2.05 -7.25 15.61
C THR A 26 -1.47 -6.99 14.21
N PRO A 27 -1.52 -7.97 13.28
CA PRO A 27 -0.92 -7.84 11.96
C PRO A 27 -1.53 -6.75 11.07
N ILE A 28 -2.85 -6.60 11.08
CA ILE A 28 -3.59 -5.65 10.25
C ILE A 28 -4.41 -4.72 11.14
N GLU A 29 -4.03 -3.44 11.18
CA GLU A 29 -4.81 -2.37 11.81
C GLU A 29 -5.65 -1.67 10.74
N SER A 30 -6.97 -1.89 10.76
CA SER A 30 -7.91 -1.15 9.91
C SER A 30 -8.35 0.13 10.59
N ILE A 31 -8.20 1.26 9.91
CA ILE A 31 -8.61 2.57 10.41
C ILE A 31 -9.81 3.05 9.60
N GLU A 32 -10.94 3.19 10.26
CA GLU A 32 -12.18 3.68 9.65
C GLU A 32 -12.40 5.17 9.87
N GLY A 33 -13.02 5.81 8.89
CA GLY A 33 -13.42 7.21 8.95
C GLY A 33 -12.38 8.17 8.39
N ASN A 34 -12.62 9.46 8.60
CA ASN A 34 -11.75 10.51 8.08
C ASN A 34 -10.63 10.79 9.08
N LEU A 35 -9.39 10.59 8.64
CA LEU A 35 -8.22 11.04 9.37
C LEU A 35 -7.87 12.49 9.01
N PRO A 36 -7.40 13.31 9.97
CA PRO A 36 -6.76 14.58 9.67
C PRO A 36 -5.57 14.40 8.72
N VAL A 37 -5.36 15.37 7.82
CA VAL A 37 -4.29 15.30 6.80
C VAL A 37 -2.91 15.11 7.44
N GLU A 38 -2.67 15.72 8.60
CA GLU A 38 -1.43 15.56 9.35
C GLU A 38 -1.18 14.13 9.81
N GLU A 39 -2.23 13.38 10.17
CA GLU A 39 -2.12 11.99 10.58
C GLU A 39 -1.84 11.09 9.38
N ILE A 40 -2.52 11.33 8.25
CA ILE A 40 -2.26 10.61 7.00
C ILE A 40 -0.80 10.82 6.57
N ARG A 41 -0.28 12.06 6.65
CA ARG A 41 1.13 12.36 6.36
C ARG A 41 2.09 11.71 7.34
N ALA A 42 1.74 11.65 8.62
CA ALA A 42 2.56 10.97 9.62
C ALA A 42 2.67 9.47 9.29
N GLN A 43 1.57 8.81 8.93
CA GLN A 43 1.57 7.42 8.51
C GLN A 43 2.41 7.21 7.24
N MET A 44 2.19 8.01 6.19
CA MET A 44 2.97 7.93 4.96
C MET A 44 4.47 8.18 5.18
N GLY A 45 4.84 9.09 6.07
CA GLY A 45 6.23 9.40 6.40
C GLY A 45 6.91 8.37 7.30
N ALA A 46 6.13 7.53 8.00
CA ALA A 46 6.61 6.45 8.84
C ALA A 46 6.66 5.10 8.10
N ALA A 47 5.92 4.94 7.01
CA ALA A 47 5.84 3.70 6.26
C ALA A 47 7.18 3.31 5.64
N ASP A 48 7.53 2.03 5.76
CA ASP A 48 8.63 1.41 5.01
C ASP A 48 8.17 1.01 3.60
N VAL A 49 6.91 0.62 3.45
CA VAL A 49 6.27 0.21 2.19
C VAL A 49 4.87 0.82 2.10
N ALA A 50 4.52 1.39 0.96
CA ALA A 50 3.20 1.90 0.65
C ALA A 50 2.59 1.13 -0.52
N VAL A 51 1.48 0.43 -0.27
CA VAL A 51 0.77 -0.38 -1.27
C VAL A 51 -0.49 0.35 -1.71
N MET A 52 -0.57 0.68 -3.00
CA MET A 52 -1.65 1.46 -3.59
C MET A 52 -2.15 0.74 -4.83
N VAL A 53 -3.10 -0.17 -4.62
CA VAL A 53 -3.71 -0.98 -5.68
C VAL A 53 -5.16 -0.56 -5.86
N ALA A 54 -5.55 -0.28 -7.10
CA ALA A 54 -6.91 0.03 -7.48
C ALA A 54 -7.18 -0.54 -8.88
N GLU A 55 -8.33 -1.18 -9.07
CA GLU A 55 -8.68 -1.83 -10.34
C GLU A 55 -8.95 -0.83 -11.47
N ASN A 56 -9.43 0.37 -11.16
CA ASN A 56 -9.77 1.39 -12.15
C ASN A 56 -9.72 2.79 -11.55
N ASP A 57 -8.52 3.33 -11.39
CA ASP A 57 -8.29 4.68 -10.87
C ASP A 57 -7.63 5.55 -11.93
N GLY A 58 -8.33 6.60 -12.36
CA GLY A 58 -7.84 7.51 -13.40
C GLY A 58 -6.56 8.26 -13.00
N PHE A 59 -6.35 8.53 -11.70
CA PHE A 59 -5.13 9.14 -11.16
C PHE A 59 -5.09 9.08 -9.63
N ASN A 60 -4.41 8.08 -9.07
CA ASN A 60 -4.26 7.97 -7.62
C ASN A 60 -3.27 9.01 -7.09
N LEU A 61 -3.77 10.01 -6.37
CA LEU A 61 -2.95 11.08 -5.79
C LEU A 61 -2.08 10.61 -4.62
N MET A 62 -2.44 9.51 -3.96
CA MET A 62 -1.65 9.01 -2.84
C MET A 62 -0.24 8.59 -3.28
N ILE A 63 -0.07 8.17 -4.54
CA ILE A 63 1.24 7.78 -5.10
C ILE A 63 2.24 8.94 -5.06
N PRO A 64 1.99 10.09 -5.75
CA PRO A 64 2.90 11.23 -5.66
C PRO A 64 2.95 11.86 -4.26
N GLU A 65 1.87 11.82 -3.48
CA GLU A 65 1.87 12.33 -2.11
C GLU A 65 2.76 11.52 -1.16
N SER A 66 2.79 10.20 -1.32
CA SER A 66 3.71 9.30 -0.60
C SER A 66 5.16 9.63 -0.93
N ALA A 67 5.49 9.72 -2.22
CA ALA A 67 6.84 10.09 -2.67
C ALA A 67 7.28 11.48 -2.17
N ALA A 68 6.35 12.43 -2.08
CA ALA A 68 6.63 13.77 -1.57
C ALA A 68 6.79 13.83 -0.04
N THR A 69 6.07 12.97 0.68
CA THR A 69 6.06 12.95 2.15
C THR A 69 7.21 12.11 2.72
N ASN A 70 7.59 11.03 2.04
CA ASN A 70 8.54 10.07 2.55
C ASN A 70 9.98 10.40 2.12
N GLN A 71 10.71 11.07 3.01
CA GLN A 71 12.12 11.42 2.80
C GLN A 71 13.09 10.27 3.16
N LYS A 72 12.59 9.16 3.72
CA LYS A 72 13.39 8.07 4.29
C LYS A 72 13.54 6.83 3.38
N GLY A 73 12.97 6.85 2.19
CA GLY A 73 13.17 5.79 1.18
C GLY A 73 12.10 4.69 1.20
N CYS A 74 10.85 5.03 1.51
CA CYS A 74 9.74 4.09 1.39
C CYS A 74 9.60 3.51 -0.02
N VAL A 75 9.34 2.21 -0.07
CA VAL A 75 9.01 1.49 -1.30
C VAL A 75 7.56 1.74 -1.66
N VAL A 76 7.29 2.36 -2.82
CA VAL A 76 5.92 2.54 -3.31
C VAL A 76 5.60 1.47 -4.34
N ILE A 77 4.53 0.74 -4.07
CA ILE A 77 3.97 -0.31 -4.91
C ILE A 77 2.64 0.21 -5.47
N ALA A 78 2.55 0.39 -6.78
CA ALA A 78 1.32 0.81 -7.43
C ALA A 78 0.78 -0.24 -8.40
N GLY A 79 -0.52 -0.50 -8.33
CA GLY A 79 -1.22 -1.37 -9.28
C GLY A 79 -1.15 -0.82 -10.71
N GLU A 80 -1.05 -1.72 -11.69
CA GLU A 80 -0.84 -1.34 -13.09
C GLU A 80 -1.94 -0.48 -13.72
N ASP A 81 -3.18 -0.63 -13.23
CA ASP A 81 -4.37 0.09 -13.70
C ASP A 81 -4.57 1.44 -13.00
N THR A 82 -3.63 1.81 -12.13
CA THR A 82 -3.64 3.13 -11.51
C THR A 82 -3.00 4.14 -12.46
N GLY A 83 -3.76 5.16 -12.84
CA GLY A 83 -3.33 6.17 -13.80
C GLY A 83 -2.08 6.94 -13.39
N ALA A 84 -1.72 7.02 -12.10
CA ALA A 84 -0.48 7.61 -11.63
C ALA A 84 0.74 6.66 -11.65
N ALA A 85 0.56 5.36 -11.91
CA ALA A 85 1.64 4.38 -11.94
C ALA A 85 2.71 4.66 -13.01
N HIS A 86 2.36 5.37 -14.10
CA HIS A 86 3.32 5.77 -15.12
C HIS A 86 4.40 6.73 -14.59
N LEU A 87 4.12 7.48 -13.51
CA LEU A 87 5.08 8.38 -12.88
C LEU A 87 6.25 7.61 -12.24
N LEU A 88 6.03 6.34 -11.90
CA LEU A 88 7.03 5.48 -11.29
C LEU A 88 8.10 5.01 -12.28
N ASN A 89 7.79 4.96 -13.58
CA ASN A 89 8.72 4.55 -14.64
C ASN A 89 9.55 5.71 -15.20
N ALA A 90 9.19 6.96 -14.90
CA ALA A 90 9.79 8.15 -15.52
C ALA A 90 11.04 8.66 -14.81
N SER A 91 11.54 7.95 -13.79
CA SER A 91 12.56 8.44 -12.89
C SER A 91 13.79 7.54 -12.84
N ASP A 92 14.59 7.53 -13.92
CA ASP A 92 15.98 7.05 -13.86
C ASP A 92 16.86 7.92 -12.91
N ASP A 93 16.32 9.03 -12.41
CA ASP A 93 16.98 10.00 -11.52
C ASP A 93 16.50 9.88 -10.05
N VAL A 94 15.63 8.92 -9.74
CA VAL A 94 15.24 8.57 -8.36
C VAL A 94 16.11 7.39 -7.90
N GLY A 95 17.41 7.67 -7.78
CA GLY A 95 18.36 6.75 -7.17
C GLY A 95 17.86 6.28 -5.80
N ASP A 96 17.98 4.97 -5.55
CA ASP A 96 17.78 4.29 -4.27
C ASP A 96 16.38 4.30 -3.62
N ARG A 97 15.30 4.82 -4.24
CA ARG A 97 13.97 4.92 -3.58
C ARG A 97 12.94 3.84 -3.91
N GLY A 98 13.36 2.65 -4.35
CA GLY A 98 12.52 1.43 -4.37
C GLY A 98 11.11 1.60 -4.94
N LEU A 99 10.97 1.97 -6.21
CA LEU A 99 9.66 2.11 -6.85
C LEU A 99 9.36 0.85 -7.67
N LEU A 100 8.24 0.19 -7.39
CA LEU A 100 7.88 -1.08 -8.00
C LEU A 100 6.48 -1.03 -8.60
N ARG A 101 6.35 -1.58 -9.81
CA ARG A 101 5.09 -1.63 -10.53
C ARG A 101 4.48 -3.01 -10.35
N ALA A 102 3.44 -3.06 -9.54
CA ALA A 102 2.67 -4.26 -9.32
C ALA A 102 1.85 -4.64 -10.56
N GLN A 103 2.12 -5.81 -11.15
CA GLN A 103 1.10 -6.54 -11.91
C GLN A 103 -0.01 -7.00 -10.96
N GLN A 104 -1.22 -7.28 -11.45
CA GLN A 104 -2.35 -7.76 -10.62
C GLN A 104 -2.14 -9.12 -9.92
N ASP A 105 -0.90 -9.63 -9.81
CA ASP A 105 -0.54 -10.80 -9.02
C ASP A 105 0.11 -10.39 -7.68
N PRO A 106 -0.60 -10.52 -6.53
CA PRO A 106 -0.10 -10.19 -5.20
C PRO A 106 1.24 -10.85 -4.86
N LYS A 107 1.55 -12.03 -5.43
CA LYS A 107 2.84 -12.70 -5.20
C LYS A 107 3.97 -12.05 -5.97
N GLY A 108 3.71 -11.61 -7.20
CA GLY A 108 4.64 -10.81 -8.00
C GLY A 108 4.98 -9.50 -7.29
N ILE A 109 3.97 -8.85 -6.71
CA ILE A 109 4.12 -7.61 -5.93
C ILE A 109 5.09 -7.77 -4.76
N LEU A 110 4.85 -8.78 -3.92
CA LEU A 110 5.65 -9.00 -2.71
C LEU A 110 7.08 -9.47 -3.06
N ALA A 111 7.21 -10.27 -4.12
CA ALA A 111 8.51 -10.72 -4.61
C ALA A 111 9.37 -9.57 -5.15
N GLU A 112 8.79 -8.65 -5.91
CA GLU A 112 9.48 -7.45 -6.38
C GLU A 112 9.95 -6.57 -5.21
N ALA A 113 9.15 -6.48 -4.15
CA ALA A 113 9.47 -5.71 -2.94
C ALA A 113 10.54 -6.35 -2.05
N GLY A 114 11.04 -7.54 -2.41
CA GLY A 114 11.97 -8.30 -1.57
C GLY A 114 11.35 -8.76 -0.24
N ILE A 115 10.01 -8.74 -0.14
CA ILE A 115 9.28 -9.16 1.04
C ILE A 115 9.16 -10.67 0.99
N ALA A 116 9.74 -11.36 1.98
CA ALA A 116 9.67 -12.81 2.08
C ALA A 116 8.21 -13.25 2.28
N VAL A 117 7.66 -13.93 1.27
CA VAL A 117 6.36 -14.59 1.38
C VAL A 117 6.59 -15.94 2.06
N ALA A 118 6.17 -16.07 3.31
CA ALA A 118 6.11 -17.37 3.97
C ALA A 118 5.01 -18.21 3.27
N VAL A 119 5.40 -19.36 2.73
CA VAL A 119 4.49 -20.35 2.10
C VAL A 119 4.04 -21.35 3.13
#